data_AF-A0A9D9JGJ5-F1
#
_entry.id   AF-A0A9D9JGJ5-F1
#
_cell.length_a   1.000
_cell.length_b   1.000
_cell.length_c   1.000
_cell.angle_alpha   90.00
_cell.angle_beta   90.00
_cell.angle_gamma   90.00
#
_symmetry.space_group_name_H-M   'P 1'
#
loop_
_entity.id
_entity.type
_entity.pdbx_description
1 polymer ?
#
loop_
_entity_poly.entity_id
_entity_poly.type
_entity_poly.pdbx_seq_one_letter_code
_entity_poly.pdbx_strand_id
1 'polypeptide(L)'
;MDKVIVSAATTGSWTTREQTPYVPITEEEIAAEAIRCWREGAAIVHIHVRDEQGRVTSDPARYARVRDLIRSQGCDIILNFSTGGGAGIAPDEERIAPVRLRPEIASFDAGSLNFGDRVFVNSPAFLEALAHEMQAHGVKPEIECFESGFIETAKRFIERGLIQSPYWFQMVLGVRGGAPATVDQLVHMVRQLPAGSLWSVCAIGRHQLPMNVAALVMGGHVRTGLEDNIYYSYRVLAEGNAPLVARIVRIARELGREPASPSEARTLLGLPPFQS
;
A
#
# COMPACT_ATOMS: atom_id res chain seq x y z
N MET A 1 -19.16 -13.23 8.49
CA MET A 1 -17.94 -12.51 8.86
C MET A 1 -17.51 -11.68 7.66
N ASP A 2 -16.96 -10.50 7.90
CA ASP A 2 -16.54 -9.60 6.82
C ASP A 2 -15.31 -10.13 6.10
N LYS A 3 -15.32 -10.03 4.77
CA LYS A 3 -14.19 -10.44 3.91
C LYS A 3 -12.96 -9.57 4.18
N VAL A 4 -11.78 -10.12 3.91
CA VAL A 4 -10.52 -9.42 4.11
C VAL A 4 -9.85 -9.03 2.79
N ILE A 5 -9.61 -7.74 2.61
CA ILE A 5 -8.71 -7.23 1.57
C ILE A 5 -7.27 -7.56 1.95
N VAL A 6 -6.56 -8.24 1.05
CA VAL A 6 -5.12 -8.48 1.13
C VAL A 6 -4.42 -7.64 0.07
N SER A 7 -3.56 -6.73 0.50
CA SER A 7 -2.71 -5.91 -0.38
C SER A 7 -1.30 -6.50 -0.48
N ALA A 8 -0.74 -6.53 -1.68
CA ALA A 8 0.64 -6.96 -1.94
C ALA A 8 1.53 -5.76 -2.32
N ALA A 9 2.53 -5.43 -1.50
CA ALA A 9 3.51 -4.38 -1.76
C ALA A 9 4.81 -4.99 -2.29
N THR A 10 4.98 -4.94 -3.60
CA THR A 10 5.85 -5.90 -4.32
C THR A 10 7.33 -5.57 -4.30
N THR A 11 7.70 -4.28 -4.29
CA THR A 11 9.09 -3.82 -4.44
C THR A 11 9.49 -2.70 -3.48
N GLY A 12 8.67 -1.65 -3.35
CA GLY A 12 9.00 -0.48 -2.56
C GLY A 12 10.13 0.36 -3.11
N SER A 13 10.66 1.24 -2.26
CA SER A 13 11.78 2.14 -2.57
C SER A 13 13.09 1.78 -1.86
N TRP A 14 13.06 0.91 -0.84
CA TRP A 14 14.19 0.63 0.04
C TRP A 14 14.85 -0.72 -0.19
N THR A 15 14.06 -1.76 -0.47
CA THR A 15 14.59 -3.12 -0.65
C THR A 15 15.49 -3.19 -1.88
N THR A 16 16.68 -3.79 -1.74
CA THR A 16 17.67 -3.95 -2.82
C THR A 16 17.99 -5.42 -3.10
N ARG A 17 18.57 -5.70 -4.27
CA ARG A 17 18.99 -7.07 -4.65
C ARG A 17 20.14 -7.63 -3.79
N GLU A 18 20.91 -6.75 -3.16
CA GLU A 18 21.93 -7.16 -2.19
C GLU A 18 21.31 -7.75 -0.92
N GLN A 19 20.12 -7.28 -0.53
CA GLN A 19 19.41 -7.79 0.64
C GLN A 19 18.64 -9.07 0.32
N THR A 20 18.05 -9.16 -0.87
CA THR A 20 17.33 -10.35 -1.34
C THR A 20 17.35 -10.44 -2.86
N PRO A 21 17.67 -11.59 -3.47
CA PRO A 21 17.64 -11.72 -4.93
C PRO A 21 16.21 -11.70 -5.50
N TYR A 22 15.20 -11.83 -4.64
CA TYR A 22 13.79 -12.01 -5.03
C TYR A 22 13.00 -10.70 -5.18
N VAL A 23 13.59 -9.54 -4.86
CA VAL A 23 12.90 -8.25 -5.06
C VAL A 23 12.79 -7.95 -6.56
N PRO A 24 11.58 -7.70 -7.09
CA PRO A 24 11.41 -7.32 -8.50
C PRO A 24 11.86 -5.87 -8.70
N ILE A 25 12.59 -5.61 -9.78
CA ILE A 25 13.13 -4.29 -10.11
C ILE A 25 12.60 -3.79 -11.45
N THR A 26 12.62 -4.63 -12.49
CA THR A 26 12.11 -4.22 -13.81
C THR A 26 10.60 -4.22 -13.85
N GLU A 27 10.02 -3.50 -14.80
CA GLU A 27 8.58 -3.43 -15.01
C GLU A 27 7.97 -4.82 -15.27
N GLU A 28 8.66 -5.65 -16.06
CA GLU A 28 8.27 -7.04 -16.31
C GLU A 28 8.27 -7.89 -15.04
N GLU A 29 9.28 -7.74 -14.18
CA GLU A 29 9.35 -8.48 -12.92
C GLU A 29 8.26 -8.01 -11.94
N ILE A 30 8.04 -6.69 -11.82
CA ILE A 30 7.01 -6.10 -10.95
C ILE A 30 5.63 -6.57 -11.40
N ALA A 31 5.35 -6.54 -12.71
CA ALA A 31 4.08 -6.99 -13.27
C ALA A 31 3.88 -8.51 -13.08
N ALA A 32 4.91 -9.32 -13.33
CA ALA A 32 4.85 -10.76 -13.09
C ALA A 32 4.56 -11.05 -11.61
N GLU A 33 5.19 -10.30 -10.71
CA GLU A 33 5.00 -10.46 -9.28
C GLU A 33 3.60 -10.09 -8.80
N ALA A 34 3.06 -8.98 -9.32
CA ALA A 34 1.67 -8.58 -9.08
C ALA A 34 0.69 -9.70 -9.48
N ILE A 35 0.90 -10.33 -10.63
CA ILE A 35 0.06 -11.42 -11.12
C ILE A 35 0.21 -12.67 -10.23
N ARG A 36 1.43 -12.99 -9.76
CA ARG A 36 1.62 -14.10 -8.81
C ARG A 36 0.86 -13.84 -7.51
N CYS A 37 0.95 -12.64 -6.95
CA CYS A 37 0.20 -12.24 -5.75
C CYS A 37 -1.32 -12.32 -5.95
N TRP A 38 -1.81 -11.85 -7.10
CA TRP A 38 -3.23 -11.94 -7.46
C TRP A 38 -3.73 -13.40 -7.46
N ARG A 39 -2.96 -14.32 -8.05
CA ARG A 39 -3.28 -15.76 -8.06
C ARG A 39 -3.32 -16.38 -6.67
N GLU A 40 -2.54 -15.85 -5.73
CA GLU A 40 -2.55 -16.28 -4.32
C GLU A 40 -3.66 -15.61 -3.49
N GLY A 41 -4.43 -14.69 -4.06
CA GLY A 41 -5.59 -14.05 -3.42
C GLY A 41 -5.38 -12.60 -2.97
N ALA A 42 -4.35 -11.91 -3.46
CA ALA A 42 -4.25 -10.45 -3.28
C ALA A 42 -5.31 -9.72 -4.11
N ALA A 43 -6.02 -8.79 -3.49
CA ALA A 43 -7.04 -7.97 -4.14
C ALA A 43 -6.48 -6.63 -4.65
N ILE A 44 -5.40 -6.14 -4.02
CA ILE A 44 -4.71 -4.89 -4.33
C ILE A 44 -3.22 -5.20 -4.51
N VAL A 45 -2.58 -4.55 -5.48
CA VAL A 45 -1.13 -4.48 -5.57
C VAL A 45 -0.67 -3.03 -5.39
N HIS A 46 0.21 -2.81 -4.42
CA HIS A 46 0.90 -1.54 -4.21
C HIS A 46 2.20 -1.54 -5.02
N ILE A 47 2.36 -0.52 -5.84
CA ILE A 47 3.38 -0.45 -6.89
C ILE A 47 4.27 0.76 -6.64
N HIS A 48 5.56 0.50 -6.59
CA HIS A 48 6.62 1.44 -6.91
C HIS A 48 7.28 0.98 -8.21
N VAL A 49 7.94 1.90 -8.92
CA VAL A 49 8.80 1.59 -10.06
C VAL A 49 10.24 1.98 -9.77
N ARG A 50 11.18 1.32 -10.44
CA ARG A 50 12.61 1.55 -10.30
C ARG A 50 13.21 1.98 -11.63
N ASP A 51 14.29 2.76 -11.59
CA ASP A 51 15.12 3.04 -12.75
C ASP A 51 16.05 1.85 -13.08
N GLU A 52 16.84 2.00 -14.15
CA GLU A 52 17.78 0.97 -14.59
C GLU A 52 18.88 0.64 -13.56
N GLN A 53 19.14 1.56 -12.62
CA GLN A 53 20.09 1.38 -11.53
C GLN A 53 19.41 0.80 -10.27
N GLY A 54 18.11 0.48 -10.34
CA GLY A 54 17.33 -0.04 -9.22
C GLY A 54 16.93 1.02 -8.19
N ARG A 55 17.11 2.31 -8.47
CA ARG A 55 16.69 3.41 -7.59
C ARG A 55 15.21 3.71 -7.82
N VAL A 56 14.52 4.17 -6.77
CA VAL A 56 13.12 4.57 -6.91
C VAL A 56 12.99 5.74 -7.90
N THR A 57 11.98 5.66 -8.76
CA THR A 57 11.58 6.76 -9.64
C THR A 57 10.06 6.91 -9.63
N SER A 58 9.58 8.10 -9.97
CA SER A 58 8.15 8.40 -10.11
C SER A 58 7.72 8.54 -11.58
N ASP A 59 8.54 8.02 -12.50
CA ASP A 59 8.30 8.08 -13.95
C ASP A 59 6.94 7.45 -14.34
N PRO A 60 5.97 8.26 -14.81
CA PRO A 60 4.65 7.76 -15.21
C PRO A 60 4.71 6.74 -16.36
N ALA A 61 5.70 6.81 -17.26
CA ALA A 61 5.81 5.86 -18.35
C ALA A 61 6.07 4.44 -17.84
N ARG A 62 6.86 4.30 -16.76
CA ARG A 62 7.14 3.01 -16.13
C ARG A 62 5.93 2.47 -15.37
N TYR A 63 5.20 3.34 -14.65
CA TYR A 63 3.92 2.95 -14.04
C TYR A 63 2.90 2.47 -15.08
N ALA A 64 2.77 3.19 -16.20
CA ALA A 64 1.89 2.81 -17.30
C ALA A 64 2.31 1.46 -17.88
N ARG A 65 3.62 1.23 -18.09
CA ARG A 65 4.15 -0.04 -18.57
C ARG A 65 3.81 -1.21 -17.64
N VAL A 66 4.00 -1.06 -16.32
CA VAL A 66 3.62 -2.09 -15.33
C VAL A 66 2.12 -2.38 -15.40
N ARG A 67 1.27 -1.34 -15.41
CA ARG A 67 -0.19 -1.50 -15.57
C ARG A 67 -0.51 -2.30 -16.82
N ASP A 68 0.02 -1.90 -17.96
CA ASP A 68 -0.33 -2.50 -19.25
C ASP A 68 0.09 -3.98 -19.30
N LEU A 69 1.26 -4.31 -18.74
CA LEU A 69 1.72 -5.70 -18.60
C LEU A 69 0.76 -6.53 -17.72
N ILE A 70 0.34 -6.01 -16.56
CA ILE A 70 -0.62 -6.68 -15.68
C ILE A 70 -1.95 -6.90 -16.41
N ARG A 71 -2.48 -5.86 -17.04
CA ARG A 71 -3.79 -5.90 -17.73
C ARG A 71 -3.77 -6.81 -18.96
N SER A 72 -2.66 -6.87 -19.69
CA SER A 72 -2.49 -7.76 -20.86
C SER A 72 -2.66 -9.25 -20.53
N GLN A 73 -2.51 -9.62 -19.25
CA GLN A 73 -2.65 -10.98 -18.76
C GLN A 73 -4.04 -11.27 -18.19
N GLY A 74 -5.01 -10.37 -18.39
CA GLY A 74 -6.38 -10.51 -17.86
C GLY A 74 -6.47 -10.38 -16.33
N CYS A 75 -5.44 -9.84 -15.68
CA CYS A 75 -5.41 -9.65 -14.23
C CYS A 75 -6.21 -8.40 -13.83
N ASP A 76 -7.25 -8.58 -13.02
CA ASP A 76 -8.19 -7.54 -12.57
C ASP A 76 -7.83 -6.91 -11.22
N ILE A 77 -6.67 -7.28 -10.66
CA ILE A 77 -6.15 -6.75 -9.38
C ILE A 77 -6.23 -5.23 -9.34
N ILE A 78 -6.65 -4.66 -8.21
CA ILE A 78 -6.71 -3.21 -8.02
C ILE A 78 -5.29 -2.65 -8.00
N LEU A 79 -5.01 -1.62 -8.80
CA LEU A 79 -3.70 -0.98 -8.80
C LEU A 79 -3.69 0.15 -7.79
N ASN A 80 -2.72 0.09 -6.88
CA ASN A 80 -2.37 1.16 -5.96
C ASN A 80 -1.00 1.70 -6.36
N PHE A 81 -0.94 2.92 -6.90
CA PHE A 81 0.33 3.56 -7.25
C PHE A 81 0.84 4.39 -6.08
N SER A 82 2.12 4.22 -5.73
CA SER A 82 2.74 5.04 -4.71
C SER A 82 2.89 6.50 -5.17
N THR A 83 2.58 7.44 -4.28
CA THR A 83 3.07 8.83 -4.37
C THR A 83 4.10 9.16 -3.27
N GLY A 84 4.46 8.18 -2.44
CA GLY A 84 5.50 8.30 -1.40
C GLY A 84 6.92 8.10 -1.94
N GLY A 85 7.06 7.40 -3.08
CA GLY A 85 8.33 7.24 -3.79
C GLY A 85 9.02 8.59 -4.06
N GLY A 86 10.27 8.71 -3.64
CA GLY A 86 11.05 9.93 -3.83
C GLY A 86 10.73 11.09 -2.87
N ALA A 87 9.90 10.92 -1.84
CA ALA A 87 9.64 12.00 -0.88
C ALA A 87 10.92 12.56 -0.23
N GLY A 88 11.07 13.88 -0.25
CA GLY A 88 12.28 14.59 0.20
C GLY A 88 13.47 14.51 -0.76
N ILE A 89 13.30 13.90 -1.94
CA ILE A 89 14.35 13.72 -2.97
C ILE A 89 13.86 14.26 -4.32
N ALA A 90 12.70 13.81 -4.78
CA ALA A 90 12.08 14.18 -6.04
C ALA A 90 11.16 15.41 -5.85
N PRO A 91 11.00 16.25 -6.89
CA PRO A 91 9.98 17.30 -6.92
C PRO A 91 8.57 16.76 -6.68
N ASP A 92 7.74 17.56 -6.00
CA ASP A 92 6.34 17.22 -5.70
C ASP A 92 5.53 16.86 -6.96
N GLU A 93 5.72 17.60 -8.05
CA GLU A 93 5.05 17.36 -9.34
C GLU A 93 5.37 15.97 -9.92
N GLU A 94 6.61 15.50 -9.81
CA GLU A 94 7.00 14.16 -10.28
C GLU A 94 6.31 13.06 -9.47
N ARG A 95 6.11 13.30 -8.16
CA ARG A 95 5.43 12.35 -7.27
C ARG A 95 3.91 12.32 -7.49
N ILE A 96 3.32 13.42 -7.94
CA ILE A 96 1.89 13.54 -8.27
C ILE A 96 1.60 12.92 -9.65
N ALA A 97 2.53 13.03 -10.60
CA ALA A 97 2.31 12.65 -11.99
C ALA A 97 1.72 11.23 -12.22
N PRO A 98 2.08 10.17 -11.47
CA PRO A 98 1.47 8.84 -11.62
C PRO A 98 -0.05 8.81 -11.41
N VAL A 99 -0.63 9.73 -10.64
CA VAL A 99 -2.08 9.82 -10.39
C VAL A 99 -2.86 10.09 -11.69
N ARG A 100 -2.25 10.82 -12.63
CA ARG A 100 -2.87 11.16 -13.94
C ARG A 100 -3.12 9.95 -14.83
N LEU A 101 -2.44 8.84 -14.55
CA LEU A 101 -2.66 7.55 -15.21
C LEU A 101 -3.96 6.86 -14.75
N ARG A 102 -4.67 7.46 -13.78
CA ARG A 102 -5.93 6.98 -13.21
C ARG A 102 -5.83 5.55 -12.66
N PRO A 103 -4.83 5.22 -11.81
CA PRO A 103 -4.91 3.99 -11.04
C PRO A 103 -6.17 4.04 -10.16
N GLU A 104 -6.69 2.89 -9.76
CA GLU A 104 -7.92 2.89 -8.95
C GLU A 104 -7.65 3.40 -7.54
N ILE A 105 -6.44 3.19 -7.04
CA ILE A 105 -5.95 3.69 -5.76
C ILE A 105 -4.58 4.36 -5.97
N ALA A 106 -4.27 5.35 -5.15
CA ALA A 106 -2.90 5.80 -4.96
C ALA A 106 -2.64 6.06 -3.47
N SER A 107 -1.40 5.84 -3.02
CA SER A 107 -1.03 6.09 -1.63
C SER A 107 -1.09 7.58 -1.31
N PHE A 108 -1.49 7.93 -0.09
CA PHE A 108 -1.58 9.31 0.40
C PHE A 108 -0.94 9.36 1.79
N ASP A 109 0.34 9.67 1.84
CA ASP A 109 1.12 9.79 3.07
C ASP A 109 0.73 11.07 3.82
N ALA A 110 -0.16 10.98 4.80
CA ALA A 110 -0.84 12.16 5.39
C ALA A 110 0.02 13.01 6.34
N GLY A 111 1.34 13.06 6.14
CA GLY A 111 2.24 13.93 6.89
C GLY A 111 3.73 13.65 6.65
N SER A 112 4.57 14.42 7.37
CA SER A 112 6.02 14.28 7.34
C SER A 112 6.54 13.68 8.64
N LEU A 113 7.63 12.91 8.57
CA LEU A 113 8.28 12.31 9.74
C LEU A 113 9.76 12.03 9.47
N ASN A 114 10.51 11.73 10.52
CA ASN A 114 11.81 11.07 10.35
C ASN A 114 11.59 9.66 9.81
N PHE A 115 12.42 9.24 8.85
CA PHE A 115 12.31 7.96 8.18
C PHE A 115 13.71 7.36 8.01
N GLY A 116 14.15 6.63 9.03
CA GLY A 116 15.52 6.17 9.12
C GLY A 116 16.48 7.34 9.34
N ASP A 117 17.35 7.58 8.36
CA ASP A 117 18.39 8.63 8.36
C ASP A 117 17.99 9.90 7.60
N ARG A 118 16.80 9.92 6.99
CA ARG A 118 16.28 11.07 6.24
C ARG A 118 14.95 11.56 6.80
N VAL A 119 14.52 12.73 6.35
CA VAL A 119 13.15 13.23 6.57
C VAL A 119 12.28 12.81 5.39
N PHE A 120 11.17 12.16 5.68
CA PHE A 120 10.11 11.88 4.71
C PHE A 120 9.20 13.11 4.65
N VAL A 121 9.27 13.84 3.52
CA VAL A 121 8.63 15.15 3.39
C VAL A 121 7.34 15.05 2.57
N ASN A 122 6.22 15.31 3.24
CA ASN A 122 4.90 15.56 2.65
C ASN A 122 4.39 16.87 3.25
N SER A 123 4.69 17.97 2.58
CA SER A 123 4.28 19.31 3.03
C SER A 123 2.76 19.47 2.93
N PRO A 124 2.12 20.35 3.71
CA PRO A 124 0.70 20.64 3.54
C PRO A 124 0.33 21.07 2.11
N ALA A 125 1.22 21.80 1.42
CA ALA A 125 1.02 22.21 0.02
C ALA A 125 1.04 21.02 -0.94
N PHE A 126 1.96 20.06 -0.74
CA PHE A 126 2.00 18.81 -1.50
C PHE A 126 0.71 18.01 -1.30
N LEU A 127 0.27 17.84 -0.04
CA LEU A 127 -0.94 17.09 0.29
C LEU A 127 -2.20 17.72 -0.31
N GLU A 128 -2.27 19.05 -0.32
CA GLU A 128 -3.34 19.80 -1.00
C GLU A 128 -3.36 19.50 -2.50
N ALA A 129 -2.22 19.67 -3.18
CA ALA A 129 -2.12 19.42 -4.61
C ALA A 129 -2.44 17.97 -4.96
N LEU A 130 -1.92 17.02 -4.18
CA LEU A 130 -2.16 15.60 -4.38
C LEU A 130 -3.64 15.23 -4.21
N ALA A 131 -4.31 15.76 -3.17
CA ALA A 131 -5.72 15.49 -2.93
C ALA A 131 -6.61 16.01 -4.08
N HIS A 132 -6.33 17.22 -4.60
CA HIS A 132 -7.02 17.75 -5.78
C HIS A 132 -6.76 16.92 -7.03
N GLU A 133 -5.52 16.49 -7.26
CA GLU A 133 -5.18 15.67 -8.43
C GLU A 133 -5.91 14.32 -8.39
N MET A 134 -5.92 13.66 -7.22
CA MET A 134 -6.62 12.40 -7.00
C MET A 134 -8.13 12.57 -7.24
N GLN A 135 -8.74 13.62 -6.69
CA GLN A 135 -10.17 13.91 -6.89
C GLN A 135 -10.49 14.17 -8.37
N ALA A 136 -9.68 14.98 -9.07
CA ALA A 136 -9.87 15.30 -10.48
C ALA A 136 -9.78 14.06 -11.40
N HIS A 137 -9.03 13.04 -10.98
CA HIS A 137 -8.81 11.80 -11.74
C HIS A 137 -9.64 10.61 -11.25
N GLY A 138 -10.47 10.80 -10.21
CA GLY A 138 -11.28 9.73 -9.63
C GLY A 138 -10.45 8.63 -8.94
N VAL A 139 -9.26 8.98 -8.46
CA VAL A 139 -8.32 8.06 -7.80
C VAL A 139 -8.62 8.04 -6.30
N LYS A 140 -8.79 6.86 -5.72
CA LYS A 140 -9.05 6.73 -4.28
C LYS A 140 -7.75 6.84 -3.47
N PRO A 141 -7.69 7.69 -2.44
CA PRO A 141 -6.54 7.71 -1.54
C PRO A 141 -6.51 6.46 -0.64
N GLU A 142 -5.38 5.74 -0.62
CA GLU A 142 -4.98 4.89 0.51
C GLU A 142 -4.20 5.76 1.50
N ILE A 143 -4.86 6.17 2.58
CA ILE A 143 -4.33 7.14 3.55
C ILE A 143 -3.31 6.43 4.44
N GLU A 144 -2.03 6.60 4.15
CA GLU A 144 -0.96 6.02 4.96
C GLU A 144 -0.74 6.88 6.20
N CYS A 145 -0.87 6.26 7.38
CA CYS A 145 -0.67 6.90 8.67
C CYS A 145 0.48 6.22 9.41
N PHE A 146 1.60 6.95 9.52
CA PHE A 146 2.78 6.49 10.24
C PHE A 146 2.71 6.84 11.73
N GLU A 147 1.79 7.71 12.14
CA GLU A 147 1.48 8.07 13.52
C GLU A 147 0.08 8.72 13.61
N SER A 148 -0.37 9.09 14.82
CA SER A 148 -1.74 9.56 15.08
C SER A 148 -2.06 10.94 14.47
N GLY A 149 -1.11 11.86 14.41
CA GLY A 149 -1.26 13.15 13.75
C GLY A 149 -1.52 13.05 12.24
N PHE A 150 -1.11 11.97 11.57
CA PHE A 150 -1.46 11.71 10.16
C PHE A 150 -2.96 11.44 10.02
N ILE A 151 -3.58 10.77 11.00
CA ILE A 151 -5.03 10.56 11.05
C ILE A 151 -5.75 11.92 11.22
N GLU A 152 -5.26 12.77 12.11
CA GLU A 152 -5.79 14.13 12.28
C GLU A 152 -5.60 15.00 11.03
N THR A 153 -4.50 14.85 10.31
CA THR A 153 -4.31 15.49 9.01
C THR A 153 -5.36 15.01 8.02
N ALA A 154 -5.55 13.69 7.88
CA ALA A 154 -6.54 13.14 6.97
C ALA A 154 -7.97 13.60 7.30
N LYS A 155 -8.34 13.71 8.58
CA LYS A 155 -9.64 14.27 9.00
C LYS A 155 -9.89 15.67 8.46
N ARG A 156 -8.87 16.55 8.45
CA ARG A 156 -8.99 17.89 7.86
C ARG A 156 -9.29 17.86 6.36
N PHE A 157 -8.70 16.92 5.62
CA PHE A 157 -9.00 16.73 4.19
C PHE A 157 -10.41 16.15 3.96
N ILE A 158 -10.86 15.26 4.85
CA ILE A 158 -12.22 14.71 4.85
C ILE A 158 -13.26 15.81 5.13
N GLU A 159 -13.06 16.62 6.18
CA GLU A 159 -13.96 17.73 6.55
C GLU A 159 -14.11 18.76 5.44
N ARG A 160 -13.05 18.96 4.64
CA ARG A 160 -13.04 19.85 3.48
C ARG A 160 -13.60 19.21 2.20
N GLY A 161 -14.02 17.95 2.25
CA GLY A 161 -14.57 17.23 1.10
C GLY A 161 -13.56 16.86 0.02
N LEU A 162 -12.25 16.87 0.33
CA LEU A 162 -11.21 16.46 -0.61
C LEU A 162 -11.01 14.94 -0.65
N ILE A 163 -11.32 14.27 0.46
CA ILE A 163 -11.30 12.80 0.55
C ILE A 163 -12.72 12.30 0.84
N GLN A 164 -13.21 11.41 -0.03
CA GLN A 164 -14.59 10.92 0.00
C GLN A 164 -14.69 9.51 0.59
N SER A 165 -15.80 9.24 1.27
CA SER A 165 -16.10 7.90 1.80
C SER A 165 -16.42 6.91 0.65
N PRO A 166 -16.24 5.58 0.84
CA PRO A 166 -15.63 4.91 1.99
C PRO A 166 -14.15 5.29 2.17
N TYR A 167 -13.75 5.60 3.40
CA TYR A 167 -12.37 5.97 3.70
C TYR A 167 -11.50 4.72 3.80
N TRP A 168 -10.29 4.79 3.26
CA TRP A 168 -9.34 3.70 3.24
C TRP A 168 -8.04 4.13 3.91
N PHE A 169 -7.85 3.67 5.15
CA PHE A 169 -6.68 4.00 5.96
C PHE A 169 -5.69 2.83 6.02
N GLN A 170 -4.39 3.13 6.04
CA GLN A 170 -3.33 2.14 6.23
C GLN A 170 -2.47 2.55 7.43
N MET A 171 -2.49 1.76 8.49
CA MET A 171 -1.63 1.97 9.65
C MET A 171 -0.25 1.41 9.31
N VAL A 172 0.74 2.29 9.17
CA VAL A 172 2.12 1.92 8.86
C VAL A 172 2.94 1.90 10.14
N LEU A 173 3.38 0.71 10.54
CA LEU A 173 3.97 0.48 11.86
C LEU A 173 5.41 -0.07 11.77
N GLY A 174 6.27 0.38 12.70
CA GLY A 174 7.63 -0.14 12.86
C GLY A 174 8.67 0.52 11.95
N VAL A 175 8.30 1.56 11.21
CA VAL A 175 9.25 2.45 10.53
C VAL A 175 10.05 3.23 11.58
N ARG A 176 11.37 3.34 11.38
CA ARG A 176 12.22 4.15 12.27
C ARG A 176 11.84 5.63 12.16
N GLY A 177 11.29 6.18 13.25
CA GLY A 177 10.80 7.55 13.34
C GLY A 177 9.28 7.68 13.30
N GLY A 178 8.56 6.58 13.02
CA GLY A 178 7.11 6.50 13.11
C GLY A 178 6.62 5.70 14.33
N ALA A 179 5.34 5.34 14.31
CA ALA A 179 4.67 4.57 15.35
C ALA A 179 5.29 3.16 15.49
N PRO A 180 5.48 2.67 16.73
CA PRO A 180 6.03 1.34 16.96
C PRO A 180 5.04 0.24 16.55
N ALA A 181 5.56 -0.88 16.05
CA ALA A 181 4.75 -2.05 15.71
C ALA A 181 4.38 -2.88 16.95
N THR A 182 3.41 -2.36 17.70
CA THR A 182 2.81 -3.00 18.88
C THR A 182 1.28 -3.02 18.76
N VAL A 183 0.64 -3.99 19.41
CA VAL A 183 -0.83 -4.12 19.39
C VAL A 183 -1.49 -2.90 20.06
N ASP A 184 -0.95 -2.42 21.19
CA ASP A 184 -1.51 -1.26 21.90
C ASP A 184 -1.50 0.00 21.02
N GLN A 185 -0.42 0.22 20.27
CA GLN A 185 -0.32 1.31 19.31
C GLN A 185 -1.34 1.16 18.17
N LEU A 186 -1.49 -0.04 17.62
CA LEU A 186 -2.48 -0.31 16.58
C LEU A 186 -3.91 -0.03 17.07
N VAL A 187 -4.26 -0.54 18.26
CA VAL A 187 -5.57 -0.29 18.90
C VAL A 187 -5.79 1.19 19.12
N HIS A 188 -4.77 1.91 19.58
CA HIS A 188 -4.85 3.35 19.80
C HIS A 188 -5.15 4.12 18.51
N MET A 189 -4.44 3.83 17.41
CA MET A 189 -4.63 4.50 16.12
C MET A 189 -5.99 4.16 15.49
N VAL A 190 -6.39 2.89 15.50
CA VAL A 190 -7.69 2.46 14.93
C VAL A 190 -8.87 3.13 15.64
N ARG A 191 -8.79 3.35 16.96
CA ARG A 191 -9.84 4.05 17.73
C ARG A 191 -10.01 5.52 17.36
N GLN A 192 -9.05 6.12 16.66
CA GLN A 192 -9.11 7.52 16.22
C GLN A 192 -9.75 7.69 14.85
N LEU A 193 -9.94 6.61 14.09
CA LEU A 193 -10.46 6.67 12.73
C LEU A 193 -11.90 7.21 12.70
N PRO A 194 -12.29 7.96 11.66
CA PRO A 194 -13.68 8.30 11.43
C PRO A 194 -14.57 7.05 11.38
N ALA A 195 -15.79 7.15 11.90
CA ALA A 195 -16.72 6.02 11.89
C ALA A 195 -16.96 5.51 10.47
N GLY A 196 -17.03 4.18 10.31
CA GLY A 196 -17.21 3.54 9.00
C GLY A 196 -15.97 3.50 8.11
N SER A 197 -14.80 3.95 8.60
CA SER A 197 -13.53 3.80 7.87
C SER A 197 -13.14 2.32 7.73
N LEU A 198 -12.73 1.95 6.53
CA LEU A 198 -12.00 0.71 6.29
C LEU A 198 -10.52 0.97 6.60
N TRP A 199 -9.84 -0.02 7.18
CA TRP A 199 -8.44 0.12 7.55
C TRP A 199 -7.62 -1.14 7.36
N SER A 200 -6.36 -0.98 6.97
CA SER A 200 -5.36 -2.02 6.78
C SER A 200 -4.14 -1.79 7.67
N VAL A 201 -3.30 -2.81 7.83
CA VAL A 201 -2.01 -2.71 8.51
C VAL A 201 -0.87 -3.10 7.57
N CYS A 202 0.13 -2.23 7.54
CA CYS A 202 1.46 -2.45 7.02
C CYS A 202 2.45 -2.43 8.19
N ALA A 203 3.26 -3.47 8.35
CA ALA A 203 4.26 -3.49 9.43
C ALA A 203 5.61 -3.98 8.92
N ILE A 204 6.68 -3.30 9.35
CA ILE A 204 8.01 -3.47 8.77
C ILE A 204 8.75 -4.70 9.33
N GLY A 205 9.37 -5.45 8.43
CA GLY A 205 10.26 -6.57 8.69
C GLY A 205 9.59 -7.67 9.50
N ARG A 206 10.26 -8.07 10.60
CA ARG A 206 9.77 -9.13 11.51
C ARG A 206 8.38 -8.86 12.11
N HIS A 207 7.92 -7.61 12.06
CA HIS A 207 6.61 -7.23 12.60
C HIS A 207 5.45 -7.49 11.63
N GLN A 208 5.72 -7.72 10.34
CA GLN A 208 4.71 -7.92 9.29
C GLN A 208 3.68 -8.98 9.70
N LEU A 209 4.11 -10.22 9.87
CA LEU A 209 3.18 -11.33 10.16
C LEU A 209 2.42 -11.15 11.49
N PRO A 210 3.07 -10.86 12.64
CA PRO A 210 2.33 -10.65 13.89
C PRO A 210 1.29 -9.53 13.82
N MET A 211 1.62 -8.40 13.17
CA MET A 211 0.69 -7.28 13.05
C MET A 211 -0.42 -7.55 12.02
N ASN A 212 -0.14 -8.29 10.94
CA ASN A 212 -1.20 -8.76 10.06
C ASN A 212 -2.19 -9.65 10.81
N VAL A 213 -1.73 -10.58 11.65
CA VAL A 213 -2.61 -11.43 12.47
C VAL A 213 -3.42 -10.61 13.48
N ALA A 214 -2.79 -9.63 14.14
CA ALA A 214 -3.51 -8.72 15.02
C ALA A 214 -4.62 -7.95 14.29
N ALA A 215 -4.32 -7.42 13.10
CA ALA A 215 -5.30 -6.74 12.25
C ALA A 215 -6.46 -7.67 11.85
N LEU A 216 -6.16 -8.91 11.46
CA LEU A 216 -7.18 -9.91 11.12
C LEU A 216 -8.15 -10.16 12.28
N VAL A 217 -7.63 -10.32 13.50
CA VAL A 217 -8.43 -10.54 14.73
C VAL A 217 -9.27 -9.30 15.07
N MET A 218 -8.73 -8.10 14.85
CA MET A 218 -9.42 -6.83 15.11
C MET A 218 -10.45 -6.45 14.03
N GLY A 219 -10.63 -7.27 12.99
CA GLY A 219 -11.56 -7.00 11.88
C GLY A 219 -10.97 -6.14 10.76
N GLY A 220 -9.71 -5.73 10.85
CA GLY A 220 -9.02 -4.93 9.83
C GLY A 220 -8.59 -5.74 8.59
N HIS A 221 -7.97 -5.04 7.67
CA HIS A 221 -7.37 -5.57 6.45
C HIS A 221 -5.85 -5.66 6.59
N VAL A 222 -5.17 -6.24 5.59
CA VAL A 222 -3.75 -6.55 5.71
C VAL A 222 -2.98 -6.22 4.45
N ARG A 223 -1.75 -5.71 4.63
CA ARG A 223 -0.74 -5.56 3.60
C ARG A 223 0.47 -6.45 3.91
N THR A 224 1.00 -7.10 2.88
CA THR A 224 2.22 -7.91 2.94
C THR A 224 3.05 -7.74 1.68
N GLY A 225 4.29 -8.22 1.67
CA GLY A 225 5.18 -8.13 0.52
C GLY A 225 6.63 -7.78 0.88
N LEU A 226 7.50 -7.86 -0.12
CA LEU A 226 8.95 -7.65 -0.04
C LEU A 226 9.33 -6.18 0.14
N GLU A 227 8.43 -5.25 -0.16
CA GLU A 227 8.58 -3.85 0.23
C GLU A 227 8.68 -3.72 1.75
N ASP A 228 7.84 -4.45 2.47
CA ASP A 228 7.73 -4.31 3.92
C ASP A 228 8.62 -5.32 4.65
N ASN A 229 8.82 -6.53 4.09
CA ASN A 229 9.57 -7.61 4.73
C ASN A 229 10.13 -8.63 3.71
N ILE A 230 11.44 -8.84 3.75
CA ILE A 230 12.13 -9.79 2.85
C ILE A 230 12.16 -11.24 3.35
N TYR A 231 11.70 -11.51 4.58
CA TYR A 231 11.82 -12.83 5.21
C TYR A 231 10.47 -13.56 5.28
N TYR A 232 10.43 -14.82 4.86
CA TYR A 232 9.29 -15.70 5.15
C TYR A 232 9.28 -16.08 6.63
N SER A 233 10.41 -16.54 7.17
CA SER A 233 10.56 -16.84 8.60
C SER A 233 11.94 -16.38 9.06
N TYR A 234 12.26 -16.57 10.34
CA TYR A 234 13.55 -16.11 10.88
C TYR A 234 14.72 -16.65 10.04
N ARG A 235 15.43 -15.72 9.37
CA ARG A 235 16.56 -15.99 8.46
C ARG A 235 16.23 -16.78 7.19
N VAL A 236 14.97 -17.02 6.87
CA VAL A 236 14.54 -17.64 5.60
C VAL A 236 13.95 -16.55 4.74
N LEU A 237 14.64 -16.20 3.64
CA LEU A 237 14.14 -15.21 2.68
C LEU A 237 12.83 -15.69 2.07
N ALA A 238 11.92 -14.75 1.80
CA ALA A 238 10.74 -15.03 1.01
C ALA A 238 11.12 -15.06 -0.47
N GLU A 239 10.77 -16.17 -1.14
CA GLU A 239 11.03 -16.36 -2.57
C GLU A 239 9.98 -15.64 -3.42
N GLY A 240 10.03 -14.30 -3.37
CA GLY A 240 9.02 -13.42 -3.93
C GLY A 240 7.97 -13.00 -2.89
N ASN A 241 6.96 -12.31 -3.37
CA ASN A 241 5.80 -11.82 -2.63
C ASN A 241 4.69 -12.88 -2.50
N ALA A 242 4.51 -13.72 -3.53
CA ALA A 242 3.45 -14.73 -3.55
C ALA A 242 3.44 -15.65 -2.31
N PRO A 243 4.58 -16.18 -1.79
CA PRO A 243 4.57 -16.96 -0.55
C PRO A 243 4.08 -16.19 0.67
N LEU A 244 4.33 -14.87 0.73
CA LEU A 244 3.86 -14.01 1.82
C LEU A 244 2.33 -13.83 1.76
N VAL A 245 1.80 -13.60 0.55
CA VAL A 245 0.36 -13.50 0.27
C VAL A 245 -0.35 -14.82 0.59
N ALA A 246 0.13 -15.94 0.04
CA ALA A 246 -0.45 -17.27 0.24
C ALA A 246 -0.56 -17.61 1.74
N ARG A 247 0.46 -17.27 2.52
CA ARG A 247 0.47 -17.46 3.97
C ARG A 247 -0.62 -16.63 4.65
N ILE A 248 -0.74 -15.33 4.34
CA ILE A 248 -1.73 -14.50 5.03
C ILE A 248 -3.16 -14.86 4.62
N VAL A 249 -3.38 -15.25 3.37
CA VAL A 249 -4.64 -15.79 2.86
C VAL A 249 -5.03 -17.07 3.60
N ARG A 250 -4.10 -18.02 3.78
CA ARG A 250 -4.35 -19.22 4.59
C ARG A 250 -4.74 -18.85 6.01
N ILE A 251 -3.97 -17.99 6.68
CA ILE A 251 -4.24 -17.60 8.07
C ILE A 251 -5.59 -16.90 8.21
N ALA A 252 -5.96 -16.03 7.27
CA ALA A 252 -7.27 -15.40 7.27
C ALA A 252 -8.40 -16.44 7.25
N ARG A 253 -8.29 -17.48 6.41
CA ARG A 253 -9.26 -18.60 6.37
C ARG A 253 -9.28 -19.41 7.67
N GLU A 254 -8.13 -19.70 8.27
CA GLU A 254 -8.06 -20.37 9.59
C GLU A 254 -8.75 -19.54 10.68
N LEU A 255 -8.77 -18.21 10.56
CA LEU A 255 -9.49 -17.30 11.45
C LEU A 255 -10.96 -17.09 11.05
N GLY A 256 -11.48 -17.83 10.05
CA GLY A 256 -12.86 -17.74 9.57
C GLY A 256 -13.17 -16.53 8.68
N ARG A 257 -12.15 -15.82 8.19
CA ARG A 257 -12.28 -14.63 7.33
C ARG A 257 -11.82 -14.94 5.91
N GLU A 258 -12.76 -15.00 4.97
CA GLU A 258 -12.42 -15.22 3.56
C GLU A 258 -11.76 -13.99 2.93
N PRO A 259 -10.67 -14.15 2.16
CA PRO A 259 -10.11 -13.07 1.35
C PRO A 259 -11.13 -12.55 0.32
N ALA A 260 -11.16 -11.23 0.15
CA ALA A 260 -11.94 -10.57 -0.88
C ALA A 260 -11.28 -10.79 -2.25
N SER A 261 -12.07 -11.09 -3.28
CA SER A 261 -11.62 -10.94 -4.67
C SER A 261 -11.40 -9.46 -5.02
N PRO A 262 -10.69 -9.12 -6.10
CA PRO A 262 -10.57 -7.73 -6.56
C PRO A 262 -11.93 -7.06 -6.77
N SER A 263 -12.92 -7.77 -7.33
CA SER A 263 -14.30 -7.26 -7.49
C SER A 263 -14.97 -6.91 -6.15
N GLU A 264 -14.84 -7.78 -5.16
CA GLU A 264 -15.41 -7.54 -3.82
C GLU A 264 -14.69 -6.41 -3.08
N ALA A 265 -13.36 -6.33 -3.22
CA ALA A 265 -12.58 -5.23 -2.69
C ALA A 265 -12.99 -3.89 -3.34
N ARG A 266 -13.28 -3.86 -4.64
CA ARG A 266 -13.84 -2.67 -5.32
C ARG A 266 -15.16 -2.25 -4.69
N THR A 267 -16.08 -3.19 -4.43
CA THR A 267 -17.34 -2.89 -3.76
C THR A 267 -17.14 -2.32 -2.36
N LEU A 268 -16.29 -2.95 -1.54
CA LEU A 268 -15.98 -2.48 -0.18
C LEU A 268 -15.41 -1.05 -0.19
N LEU A 269 -14.49 -0.80 -1.11
CA LEU A 269 -13.82 0.49 -1.22
C LEU A 269 -14.66 1.55 -1.93
N GLY A 270 -15.77 1.20 -2.58
CA GLY A 270 -16.55 2.13 -3.41
C GLY A 270 -15.83 2.53 -4.70
N LEU A 271 -15.06 1.61 -5.29
CA LEU A 271 -14.41 1.76 -6.59
C LEU A 271 -15.35 1.32 -7.71
N PRO A 272 -15.19 1.86 -8.94
CA PRO A 272 -15.96 1.39 -10.09
C PRO A 272 -15.64 -0.09 -10.39
N PRO A 273 -16.61 -0.83 -10.99
CA PRO A 273 -16.37 -2.16 -11.50
C PRO A 273 -15.20 -2.18 -12.49
N PHE A 274 -14.44 -3.28 -12.50
CA PHE A 274 -13.35 -3.45 -13.45
C PHE A 274 -13.89 -3.46 -14.89
N GLN A 275 -13.29 -2.65 -15.76
CA GLN A 275 -13.56 -2.63 -17.19
C GLN A 275 -12.34 -3.24 -17.88
N SER A 276 -12.55 -4.33 -18.61
CA SER A 276 -11.54 -5.04 -19.38
C SER A 276 -11.04 -4.24 -20.58
#